data_AF-A0A967TK86-F1
#
_entry.id   AF-A0A967TK86-F1
#
_cell.length_a   1.000
_cell.length_b   1.000
_cell.length_c   1.000
_cell.angle_alpha   90.00
_cell.angle_beta   90.00
_cell.angle_gamma   90.00
#
_symmetry.space_group_name_H-M   'P 1'
#
loop_
_entity.id
_entity.type
_entity.pdbx_description
1 polymer ?
#
loop_
_entity_poly.entity_id
_entity_poly.type
_entity_poly.pdbx_seq_one_letter_code
_entity_poly.pdbx_strand_id
1 'polypeptide(L)' 'MSFLATLRTRARELGRRIVLPEGADPRIAEAARILVEEELAEPVLLGPGDAVGDCLREAG' A
#
# COMPACT_ATOMS: atom_id res chain seq x y z
N MET A 1 6.29 23.57 -3.66
CA MET A 1 6.11 22.10 -3.49
C MET A 1 5.78 21.49 -4.86
N SER A 2 6.20 20.24 -5.10
CA SER A 2 5.78 19.48 -6.29
C SER A 2 4.33 18.99 -6.16
N PHE A 3 3.70 18.65 -7.29
CA PHE A 3 2.36 18.06 -7.32
C PHE A 3 2.24 16.82 -6.41
N LEU A 4 3.21 15.89 -6.49
CA LEU A 4 3.22 14.67 -5.68
C LEU A 4 3.34 14.95 -4.19
N ALA A 5 4.13 15.95 -3.78
CA ALA A 5 4.25 16.32 -2.38
C ALA A 5 2.90 16.79 -1.81
N THR A 6 2.18 17.65 -2.55
CA THR A 6 0.84 18.10 -2.15
C THR A 6 -0.16 16.95 -2.07
N LEU A 7 -0.09 16.01 -3.02
CA LEU A 7 -0.96 14.83 -3.02
C LEU A 7 -0.71 13.94 -1.80
N ARG A 8 0.56 13.65 -1.47
CA ARG A 8 0.93 12.85 -0.30
C ARG A 8 0.47 13.49 1.01
N THR A 9 0.61 14.81 1.15
CA THR A 9 0.10 15.52 2.34
C THR A 9 -1.40 15.31 2.52
N ARG A 10 -2.19 15.47 1.45
CA ARG A 10 -3.64 15.24 1.50
C ARG A 10 -3.99 13.77 1.78
N ALA A 11 -3.19 12.83 1.26
CA ALA A 11 -3.41 11.41 1.50
C ALA A 11 -3.28 11.08 2.99
N ARG A 12 -2.22 11.56 3.67
CA ARG A 12 -2.06 11.37 5.12
C ARG A 12 -3.21 11.96 5.92
N GLU A 13 -3.63 13.18 5.59
CA GLU A 13 -4.75 13.85 6.28
C GLU A 13 -6.06 13.08 6.16
N LEU A 14 -6.27 12.36 5.05
CA LEU A 14 -7.50 11.61 4.81
C LEU A 14 -7.45 10.15 5.29
N GLY A 15 -6.26 9.54 5.37
CA GLY A 15 -6.05 8.17 5.85
C GLY A 15 -6.98 7.14 5.20
N ARG A 16 -7.21 7.24 3.89
CA ARG A 16 -8.26 6.45 3.22
C ARG A 16 -7.89 4.96 3.15
N ARG A 17 -8.92 4.12 3.21
CA ARG A 17 -8.80 2.69 2.91
C ARG A 17 -8.86 2.44 1.41
N ILE A 18 -7.90 1.69 0.86
CA ILE A 18 -7.76 1.44 -0.58
C ILE A 18 -7.63 -0.06 -0.82
N VAL A 19 -8.43 -0.61 -1.73
CA VAL A 19 -8.33 -2.02 -2.13
C VAL A 19 -7.28 -2.17 -3.24
N LEU A 20 -6.37 -3.13 -3.08
CA LEU A 20 -5.40 -3.52 -4.09
C LEU A 20 -5.65 -4.99 -4.45
N PRO A 21 -6.34 -5.26 -5.58
CA PRO A 21 -6.80 -6.61 -5.91
C PRO A 21 -5.69 -7.58 -6.32
N GLU A 22 -4.52 -7.06 -6.71
CA GLU A 22 -3.35 -7.83 -7.11
C GLU A 22 -2.39 -8.07 -5.93
N GLY A 23 -2.90 -8.47 -4.76
CA GLY A 23 -2.11 -8.61 -3.54
C GLY A 23 -1.00 -9.67 -3.58
N ALA A 24 -1.01 -10.55 -4.58
CA ALA A 24 0.04 -11.53 -4.85
C ALA A 24 1.09 -11.03 -5.88
N ASP A 25 1.03 -9.75 -6.27
CA ASP A 25 2.09 -9.10 -7.06
C ASP A 25 3.12 -8.45 -6.10
N PRO A 26 4.41 -8.79 -6.20
CA PRO A 26 5.44 -8.22 -5.33
C PRO A 26 5.52 -6.69 -5.34
N ARG A 27 5.19 -6.05 -6.47
CA ARG A 27 5.18 -4.57 -6.58
C ARG A 27 4.04 -3.95 -5.79
N ILE A 28 2.94 -4.68 -5.65
CA ILE A 28 1.76 -4.25 -4.89
C ILE A 28 2.01 -4.45 -3.40
N ALA A 29 2.67 -5.53 -2.99
CA ALA A 29 3.13 -5.71 -1.62
C ALA A 29 4.07 -4.57 -1.19
N GLU A 30 5.05 -4.23 -2.03
CA GLU A 30 5.96 -3.10 -1.77
C GLU A 30 5.22 -1.76 -1.71
N ALA A 31 4.28 -1.52 -2.62
CA ALA A 31 3.46 -0.31 -2.58
C ALA A 31 2.60 -0.24 -1.30
N ALA A 32 2.03 -1.36 -0.85
CA ALA A 32 1.27 -1.44 0.40
C ALA A 32 2.15 -1.13 1.61
N ARG A 33 3.38 -1.65 1.65
CA ARG A 33 4.37 -1.32 2.69
C ARG A 33 4.64 0.18 2.74
N ILE A 34 4.94 0.80 1.60
CA ILE A 34 5.16 2.26 1.51
C ILE A 34 3.94 3.05 1.99
N LEU A 35 2.73 2.63 1.62
CA LEU A 35 1.49 3.31 2.03
C LEU A 35 1.30 3.29 3.56
N VAL A 36 1.66 2.18 4.21
CA VAL A 36 1.57 2.04 5.67
C VAL A 36 2.70 2.79 6.37
N GLU A 37 3.95 2.62 5.95
CA GLU A 37 5.12 3.27 6.56
C GLU A 37 5.09 4.79 6.46
N GLU A 38 4.64 5.32 5.33
CA GLU A 38 4.50 6.77 5.13
C GLU A 38 3.15 7.32 5.64
N GLU A 39 2.32 6.48 6.29
CA GLU A 39 1.00 6.82 6.83
C GLU A 39 0.05 7.45 5.78
N LEU A 40 0.15 7.01 4.53
CA LEU A 40 -0.58 7.59 3.39
C LEU A 40 -2.01 7.03 3.24
N ALA A 41 -2.21 5.76 3.59
CA ALA A 41 -3.48 5.05 3.41
C ALA A 41 -3.52 3.74 4.23
N GLU A 42 -4.70 3.15 4.35
CA GLU A 42 -4.90 1.79 4.85
C GLU A 42 -5.12 0.82 3.67
N PRO A 43 -4.09 0.12 3.17
CA PRO A 43 -4.26 -0.82 2.06
C PRO A 43 -5.00 -2.09 2.50
N VAL A 44 -5.89 -2.59 1.63
CA VAL A 44 -6.56 -3.89 1.75
C VAL A 44 -6.17 -4.73 0.54
N LEU A 45 -5.29 -5.70 0.75
CA LEU A 45 -4.83 -6.61 -0.30
C LEU A 45 -5.83 -7.75 -0.49
N LEU A 46 -6.13 -8.07 -1.75
CA LEU A 46 -6.91 -9.26 -2.10
C LEU A 46 -6.03 -10.28 -2.83
N GLY A 47 -6.34 -11.56 -2.65
CA GLY A 47 -5.63 -12.66 -3.29
C GLY A 47 -5.65 -13.93 -2.42
N PRO A 48 -5.03 -15.03 -2.89
CA PRO A 48 -4.78 -16.20 -2.06
C PRO A 48 -3.94 -15.82 -0.84
N GLY A 49 -4.41 -16.14 0.36
CA GLY A 49 -3.83 -15.63 1.61
C GLY A 49 -2.38 -16.07 1.86
N ASP A 50 -2.01 -17.26 1.38
CA ASP A 50 -0.65 -17.76 1.39
C ASP A 50 0.27 -16.93 0.46
N ALA A 51 -0.13 -16.76 -0.80
CA ALA A 51 0.64 -16.00 -1.78
C ALA A 51 0.79 -14.51 -1.39
N VAL A 52 -0.27 -13.89 -0.89
CA VAL A 52 -0.22 -12.50 -0.37
C VAL A 52 0.73 -12.42 0.84
N GLY A 53 0.65 -13.40 1.74
CA GLY A 53 1.51 -13.47 2.91
C GLY A 53 2.99 -13.73 2.59
N ASP A 54 3.29 -14.49 1.54
CA ASP A 54 4.65 -14.66 1.00
C ASP A 54 5.18 -13.32 0.44
N CYS A 55 4.43 -12.66 -0.44
CA CYS A 55 4.83 -11.37 -1.01
C CYS A 55 5.04 -10.28 0.04
N LEU A 56 4.19 -10.22 1.07
CA LEU A 56 4.36 -9.26 2.18
C LEU A 56 5.64 -9.53 2.98
N ARG A 57 5.94 -10.81 3.27
CA ARG A 57 7.18 -11.17 3.98
C ARG A 57 8.43 -10.81 3.20
N GLU A 58 8.37 -10.91 1.87
CA GLU A 58 9.47 -10.51 0.99
C GLU A 58 9.65 -8.99 0.90
N ALA A 59 8.55 -8.23 1.00
CA ALA A 59 8.57 -6.76 0.98
C ALA A 59 9.14 -6.16 2.28
N GLY A 60 8.97 -6.84 3.42
CA GLY A 60 9.42 -6.39 4.75
C GLY A 60 8.34 -5.69 5.55
#